data_AF-A0A2U1N7T3-F1
#
_entry.id   AF-A0A2U1N7T3-F1
#
_cell.length_a   1.000
_cell.length_b   1.000
_cell.length_c   1.000
_cell.angle_alpha   90.00
_cell.angle_beta   90.00
_cell.angle_gamma   90.00
#
_symmetry.space_group_name_H-M   'P 1'
#
loop_
_entity.id
_entity.type
_entity.pdbx_description
1 polymer ?
#
loop_
_entity_poly.entity_id
_entity_poly.type
_entity_poly.pdbx_seq_one_letter_code
_entity_poly.pdbx_strand_id
1 'polypeptide(L)'
;MSSLQGPVMCPSVPRKQGGVHRVPVVNGCLSKAKSLRSEMWGVRGVYSRRVRIPSQPRSKTVTCTYSSSSNGNGSMAESFNENDSNYVDSSIVEAVEVKSGPEGFMIKMRDGKHLRCAHNNPQGSHLPDYAPHPAIVLKMEDGTGLLLPIIVLEMPSVLLMAAIRNVQIARPTMYQVVREMIDKMGYKVKLVRVTKRIHEAYFARLYLTKVDDETECLSFDLRPSDAINIAVRSKVPIQVNKFLAYSDGMKIVESAKPSLQGPATDGLIFKELDRPSGQPCVETKEFNLVRNMLIAAVEERYRDAAQWRDKLTQLRSKRNWA
;
A
#
# COMPACT_ATOMS: atom_id res chain seq x y z
N MET A 1 -41.57 7.56 -12.48
CA MET A 1 -41.05 6.57 -13.45
C MET A 1 -40.42 5.43 -12.66
N SER A 2 -40.91 4.24 -12.98
CA SER A 2 -40.80 2.91 -12.36
C SER A 2 -39.43 2.46 -11.84
N SER A 3 -39.39 2.02 -10.57
CA SER A 3 -38.38 1.08 -10.05
C SER A 3 -38.89 -0.36 -10.22
N LEU A 4 -38.18 -1.16 -11.02
CA LEU A 4 -38.43 -2.59 -11.17
C LEU A 4 -37.79 -3.35 -10.00
N GLN A 5 -38.60 -4.09 -9.25
CA GLN A 5 -38.17 -4.98 -8.18
C GLN A 5 -38.60 -6.40 -8.57
N GLY A 6 -37.65 -7.21 -9.02
CA GLY A 6 -37.85 -8.62 -9.36
C GLY A 6 -37.00 -9.52 -8.46
N PRO A 7 -37.52 -10.66 -7.97
CA PRO A 7 -36.75 -11.58 -7.14
C PRO A 7 -35.82 -12.45 -7.98
N VAL A 8 -34.57 -12.57 -7.52
CA VAL A 8 -33.56 -13.49 -8.09
C VAL A 8 -33.80 -14.89 -7.54
N MET A 9 -34.17 -15.82 -8.42
CA MET A 9 -34.29 -17.26 -8.14
C MET A 9 -32.93 -17.94 -8.32
N CYS A 10 -32.41 -18.58 -7.28
CA CYS A 10 -31.24 -19.46 -7.36
C CYS A 10 -31.69 -20.93 -7.33
N PRO A 11 -31.21 -21.82 -8.23
CA PRO A 11 -31.65 -23.20 -8.25
C PRO A 11 -30.95 -24.04 -7.18
N SER A 12 -31.73 -24.83 -6.45
CA SER A 12 -31.29 -25.82 -5.46
C SER A 12 -30.90 -27.15 -6.11
N VAL A 13 -29.66 -27.60 -5.87
CA VAL A 13 -29.14 -28.90 -6.30
C VAL A 13 -29.61 -30.00 -5.33
N PRO A 14 -30.14 -31.16 -5.78
CA PRO A 14 -30.58 -32.24 -4.89
C PRO A 14 -29.40 -33.05 -4.33
N ARG A 15 -29.46 -33.37 -3.04
CA ARG A 15 -28.51 -34.24 -2.33
C ARG A 15 -28.94 -35.70 -2.45
N LYS A 16 -28.08 -36.56 -3.03
CA LYS A 16 -28.24 -38.02 -3.13
C LYS A 16 -28.32 -38.68 -1.74
N GLN A 17 -29.30 -39.56 -1.54
CA GLN A 17 -29.37 -40.51 -0.43
C GLN A 17 -28.75 -41.87 -0.84
N GLY A 18 -28.24 -42.61 0.15
CA GLY A 18 -28.22 -44.08 0.13
C GLY A 18 -26.85 -44.73 0.38
N GLY A 19 -26.73 -45.46 1.50
CA GLY A 19 -25.64 -46.41 1.75
C GLY A 19 -25.48 -46.80 3.21
N VAL A 20 -26.24 -47.80 3.68
CA VAL A 20 -26.10 -48.47 4.98
C VAL A 20 -25.20 -49.70 4.80
N HIS A 21 -24.26 -49.96 5.73
CA HIS A 21 -23.84 -51.32 6.10
C HIS A 21 -23.18 -51.39 7.50
N ARG A 22 -23.14 -52.61 8.04
CA ARG A 22 -23.34 -53.06 9.44
C ARG A 22 -22.12 -53.06 10.38
N VAL A 23 -22.43 -53.07 11.68
CA VAL A 23 -21.64 -53.35 12.92
C VAL A 23 -21.01 -54.77 12.92
N PRO A 24 -20.00 -55.10 13.78
CA PRO A 24 -20.26 -55.58 15.16
C PRO A 24 -19.21 -55.15 16.24
N VAL A 25 -19.65 -54.79 17.46
CA VAL A 25 -19.61 -55.53 18.77
C VAL A 25 -18.20 -55.75 19.38
N VAL A 26 -18.01 -55.38 20.66
CA VAL A 26 -17.51 -56.23 21.80
C VAL A 26 -16.80 -55.41 22.91
N ASN A 27 -17.25 -55.66 24.14
CA ASN A 27 -16.65 -55.51 25.48
C ASN A 27 -16.38 -54.15 26.11
N GLY A 28 -17.10 -53.92 27.22
CA GLY A 28 -16.71 -52.97 28.27
C GLY A 28 -15.85 -53.61 29.36
N CYS A 29 -15.38 -52.77 30.29
CA CYS A 29 -15.15 -53.11 31.70
C CYS A 29 -14.94 -51.82 32.53
N LEU A 30 -15.79 -51.65 33.57
CA LEU A 30 -15.57 -51.20 34.95
C LEU A 30 -14.35 -50.29 35.30
N SER A 31 -14.36 -49.37 36.26
CA SER A 31 -15.31 -48.97 37.31
C SER A 31 -14.75 -47.77 38.10
N LYS A 32 -15.62 -46.86 38.57
CA LYS A 32 -15.90 -46.57 39.99
C LYS A 32 -16.52 -45.17 40.16
N ALA A 33 -17.67 -45.19 40.82
CA ALA A 33 -18.40 -44.02 41.29
C ALA A 33 -17.74 -43.42 42.55
N LYS A 34 -17.95 -42.11 42.75
CA LYS A 34 -18.27 -41.56 44.08
C LYS A 34 -19.46 -40.61 43.93
N SER A 35 -20.51 -40.96 44.67
CA SER A 35 -21.70 -40.16 44.93
C SER A 35 -21.44 -39.23 46.11
N LEU A 36 -22.04 -38.04 46.08
CA LEU A 36 -22.40 -37.27 47.27
C LEU A 36 -23.78 -36.63 47.04
N ARG A 37 -24.79 -37.25 47.68
CA ARG A 37 -25.96 -36.73 48.44
C ARG A 37 -26.18 -35.21 48.47
N SER A 38 -27.39 -34.65 48.64
CA SER A 38 -28.75 -35.15 48.93
C SER A 38 -29.78 -34.07 48.47
N GLU A 39 -30.99 -34.47 48.05
CA GLU A 39 -32.33 -34.11 48.62
C GLU A 39 -32.71 -32.60 48.49
N MET A 40 -33.95 -32.13 48.25
CA MET A 40 -35.29 -32.67 48.43
C MET A 40 -36.33 -31.76 47.72
N TRP A 41 -37.40 -32.37 47.21
CA TRP A 41 -38.82 -31.96 47.04
C TRP A 41 -39.20 -30.54 46.56
N GLY A 42 -39.99 -30.41 45.48
CA GLY A 42 -41.47 -30.44 45.48
C GLY A 42 -41.96 -28.99 45.23
N VAL A 43 -42.99 -28.62 44.48
CA VAL A 43 -44.32 -29.16 44.24
C VAL A 43 -44.85 -28.65 42.89
N ARG A 44 -45.75 -29.46 42.32
CA ARG A 44 -46.52 -29.31 41.09
C ARG A 44 -47.49 -28.11 41.15
N GLY A 45 -47.53 -27.29 40.09
CA GLY A 45 -48.54 -26.26 39.88
C GLY A 45 -48.74 -25.99 38.40
N VAL A 46 -49.75 -26.62 37.80
CA VAL A 46 -50.17 -26.39 36.40
C VAL A 46 -51.15 -25.22 36.40
N TYR A 47 -50.78 -24.10 35.78
CA TYR A 47 -51.73 -23.17 35.19
C TYR A 47 -51.28 -22.83 33.77
N SER A 48 -52.09 -23.29 32.82
CA SER A 48 -51.90 -23.10 31.39
C SER A 48 -52.46 -21.74 31.00
N ARG A 49 -51.60 -20.82 30.54
CA ARG A 49 -52.02 -19.63 29.80
C ARG A 49 -51.23 -19.57 28.50
N ARG A 50 -51.82 -20.09 27.42
CA ARG A 50 -51.29 -19.92 26.06
C ARG A 50 -51.50 -18.47 25.63
N VAL A 51 -50.43 -17.71 25.56
CA VAL A 51 -50.37 -16.50 24.74
C VAL A 51 -49.47 -16.82 23.56
N ARG A 52 -50.04 -16.81 22.35
CA ARG A 52 -49.28 -16.90 21.09
C ARG A 52 -48.50 -15.60 20.92
N ILE A 53 -47.18 -15.68 20.95
CA ILE A 53 -46.27 -14.63 20.47
C ILE A 53 -45.75 -15.11 19.10
N PRO A 54 -45.80 -14.28 18.04
CA PRO A 54 -45.34 -14.68 16.72
C PRO A 54 -43.83 -14.89 16.71
N SER A 55 -43.39 -15.88 15.94
CA SER A 55 -42.00 -16.25 15.72
C SER A 55 -41.18 -15.07 15.19
N GLN A 56 -40.24 -14.57 15.98
CA GLN A 56 -39.14 -13.76 15.45
C GLN A 56 -38.09 -14.65 14.77
N PRO A 57 -37.49 -14.20 13.66
CA PRO A 57 -36.43 -14.95 13.00
C PRO A 57 -35.20 -14.96 13.91
N ARG A 58 -34.60 -16.15 14.08
CA ARG A 58 -33.36 -16.35 14.83
C ARG A 58 -32.26 -15.45 14.28
N SER A 59 -32.01 -14.32 14.94
CA SER A 59 -30.73 -13.64 14.88
C SER A 59 -29.70 -14.63 15.44
N LYS A 60 -28.80 -15.12 14.59
CA LYS A 60 -27.64 -15.87 15.05
C LYS A 60 -26.69 -14.85 15.67
N THR A 61 -26.74 -14.70 16.99
CA THR A 61 -25.67 -14.07 17.74
C THR A 61 -24.40 -14.89 17.49
N VAL A 62 -23.48 -14.38 16.69
CA VAL A 62 -22.15 -14.95 16.55
C VAL A 62 -21.38 -14.51 17.79
N THR A 63 -21.34 -15.38 18.78
CA THR A 63 -20.49 -15.20 19.96
C THR A 63 -19.07 -15.60 19.56
N CYS A 64 -18.18 -14.61 19.41
CA CYS A 64 -16.76 -14.86 19.20
C CYS A 64 -16.13 -15.26 20.54
N THR A 65 -15.84 -16.54 20.73
CA THR A 65 -14.97 -17.02 21.81
C THR A 65 -13.52 -16.84 21.35
N TYR A 66 -12.77 -15.96 22.03
CA TYR A 66 -11.32 -15.83 21.82
C TYR A 66 -10.61 -17.08 22.38
N SER A 67 -10.38 -18.06 21.52
CA SER A 67 -9.47 -19.17 21.80
C SER A 67 -8.08 -18.78 21.30
N SER A 68 -7.29 -18.10 22.13
CA SER A 68 -5.86 -17.86 21.86
C SER A 68 -5.08 -19.17 22.03
N SER A 69 -4.92 -19.95 20.97
CA SER A 69 -3.86 -20.97 20.90
C SER A 69 -2.59 -20.33 20.34
N SER A 70 -1.92 -19.54 21.17
CA SER A 70 -0.58 -19.05 20.88
C SER A 70 0.41 -20.20 21.08
N ASN A 71 0.73 -20.93 20.01
CA ASN A 71 2.01 -21.65 19.97
C ASN A 71 3.10 -20.59 20.09
N GLY A 72 3.90 -20.65 21.16
CA GLY A 72 4.76 -19.61 21.70
C GLY A 72 5.93 -19.13 20.84
N ASN A 73 5.67 -18.81 19.57
CA ASN A 73 6.58 -18.06 18.69
C ASN A 73 6.01 -16.67 18.37
N GLY A 74 5.06 -16.19 19.16
CA GLY A 74 4.63 -14.80 19.11
C GLY A 74 5.81 -13.93 19.50
N SER A 75 6.38 -13.21 18.53
CA SER A 75 7.27 -12.09 18.80
C SER A 75 6.50 -11.14 19.71
N MET A 76 6.78 -11.19 21.01
CA MET A 76 6.32 -10.18 21.94
C MET A 76 6.70 -8.81 21.35
N ALA A 77 5.86 -7.80 21.54
CA ALA A 77 6.21 -6.43 21.22
C ALA A 77 7.59 -6.18 21.84
N GLU A 78 8.62 -6.02 21.00
CA GLU A 78 9.98 -5.82 21.51
C GLU A 78 9.94 -4.60 22.42
N SER A 79 10.49 -4.75 23.63
CA SER A 79 10.66 -3.65 24.56
C SER A 79 11.36 -2.51 23.83
N PHE A 80 10.85 -1.29 24.00
CA PHE A 80 11.41 -0.09 23.41
C PHE A 80 12.90 -0.01 23.79
N ASN A 81 13.78 -0.36 22.87
CA ASN A 81 15.21 -0.18 23.07
C ASN A 81 15.50 1.31 22.82
N GLU A 82 15.59 2.07 23.90
CA GLU A 82 15.85 3.51 23.98
C GLU A 82 17.22 3.94 23.48
N ASN A 83 17.97 3.09 22.75
CA ASN A 83 19.29 3.51 22.31
C ASN A 83 19.20 4.45 21.10
N ASP A 84 18.67 5.65 21.36
CA ASP A 84 18.51 6.81 20.49
C ASP A 84 19.84 7.21 19.84
N SER A 85 20.96 6.87 20.47
CA SER A 85 22.30 7.11 19.93
C SER A 85 22.57 6.44 18.57
N ASN A 86 21.85 5.36 18.25
CA ASN A 86 22.01 4.63 16.98
C ASN A 86 21.14 5.19 15.84
N TYR A 87 20.33 6.22 16.12
CA TYR A 87 19.40 6.80 15.16
C TYR A 87 19.75 8.26 14.88
N VAL A 88 19.42 8.71 13.68
CA VAL A 88 19.57 10.09 13.23
C VAL A 88 18.22 10.60 12.74
N ASP A 89 17.88 11.85 13.06
CA ASP A 89 16.69 12.50 12.52
C ASP A 89 16.82 12.73 11.01
N SER A 90 15.69 12.74 10.32
CA SER A 90 15.64 12.88 8.88
C SER A 90 14.50 13.78 8.42
N SER A 91 14.76 14.54 7.37
CA SER A 91 13.75 15.31 6.63
C SER A 91 13.42 14.64 5.31
N ILE A 92 12.21 14.88 4.81
CA ILE A 92 11.78 14.35 3.52
C ILE A 92 12.16 15.33 2.42
N VAL A 93 12.79 14.82 1.37
CA VAL A 93 13.07 15.55 0.13
C VAL A 93 11.88 15.40 -0.81
N GLU A 94 11.46 16.49 -1.46
CA GLU A 94 10.40 16.46 -2.48
C GLU A 94 10.90 15.86 -3.81
N ALA A 95 11.19 14.55 -3.77
CA ALA A 95 11.55 13.72 -4.91
C ALA A 95 10.31 13.04 -5.51
N VAL A 96 10.39 12.74 -6.81
CA VAL A 96 9.36 12.03 -7.57
C VAL A 96 9.77 10.58 -7.78
N GLU A 97 10.95 10.38 -8.36
CA GLU A 97 11.44 9.08 -8.79
C GLU A 97 12.97 9.00 -8.69
N VAL A 98 13.46 7.77 -8.59
CA VAL A 98 14.89 7.43 -8.59
C VAL A 98 15.17 6.47 -9.73
N LYS A 99 16.28 6.71 -10.42
CA LYS A 99 16.82 5.84 -11.47
C LYS A 99 18.26 5.48 -11.11
N SER A 100 18.63 4.22 -11.24
CA SER A 100 20.03 3.76 -11.21
C SER A 100 20.59 3.75 -12.64
N GLY A 101 21.86 4.09 -12.82
CA GLY A 101 22.53 4.08 -14.12
C GLY A 101 24.06 3.97 -13.99
N PRO A 102 24.79 3.96 -15.11
CA PRO A 102 26.25 3.77 -15.13
C PRO A 102 27.00 4.91 -14.42
N GLU A 103 26.41 6.09 -14.40
CA GLU A 103 26.95 7.31 -13.77
C GLU A 103 26.51 7.47 -12.30
N GLY A 104 25.95 6.41 -11.70
CA GLY A 104 25.36 6.41 -10.36
C GLY A 104 23.85 6.58 -10.37
N PHE A 105 23.31 7.22 -9.34
CA PHE A 105 21.88 7.42 -9.18
C PHE A 105 21.44 8.80 -9.62
N MET A 106 20.25 8.86 -10.19
CA MET A 106 19.59 10.10 -10.53
C MET A 106 18.27 10.19 -9.77
N ILE A 107 18.12 11.22 -8.96
CA ILE A 107 16.89 11.54 -8.25
C ILE A 107 16.21 12.68 -9.01
N LYS A 108 15.02 12.43 -9.54
CA LYS A 108 14.20 13.48 -10.14
C LYS A 108 13.39 14.16 -9.05
N MET A 109 13.66 15.44 -8.88
CA MET A 109 12.98 16.32 -7.95
C MET A 109 11.62 16.74 -8.51
N ARG A 110 10.70 17.15 -7.64
CA ARG A 110 9.38 17.62 -8.05
C ARG A 110 9.42 18.87 -8.92
N ASP A 111 10.42 19.74 -8.74
CA ASP A 111 10.63 20.93 -9.59
C ASP A 111 11.17 20.59 -10.99
N GLY A 112 11.33 19.29 -11.30
CA GLY A 112 11.86 18.80 -12.56
C GLY A 112 13.39 18.79 -12.64
N LYS A 113 14.09 19.26 -11.60
CA LYS A 113 15.55 19.14 -11.53
C LYS A 113 15.96 17.70 -11.26
N HIS A 114 17.16 17.36 -11.68
CA HIS A 114 17.75 16.05 -11.44
C HIS A 114 18.96 16.21 -10.54
N LEU A 115 19.01 15.44 -9.45
CA LEU A 115 20.17 15.36 -8.57
C LEU A 115 20.94 14.08 -8.91
N ARG A 116 22.21 14.26 -9.30
CA ARG A 116 23.12 13.12 -9.46
C ARG A 116 23.68 12.76 -8.09
N CYS A 117 23.61 11.48 -7.75
CA CYS A 117 24.06 10.96 -6.47
C CYS A 117 24.95 9.74 -6.70
N ALA A 118 25.97 9.59 -5.87
CA ALA A 118 26.80 8.40 -5.80
C ALA A 118 26.53 7.67 -4.49
N HIS A 119 26.69 6.36 -4.48
CA HIS A 119 26.56 5.58 -3.27
C HIS A 119 27.64 5.99 -2.26
N ASN A 120 27.29 6.09 -0.97
CA ASN A 120 28.25 6.45 0.07
C ASN A 120 29.30 5.34 0.28
N ASN A 121 28.89 4.07 0.13
CA ASN A 121 29.77 2.93 0.26
C ASN A 121 30.13 2.34 -1.12
N PRO A 122 31.39 2.39 -1.58
CA PRO A 122 31.81 1.87 -2.90
C PRO A 122 31.72 0.33 -3.00
N GLN A 123 31.61 -0.37 -1.87
CA GLN A 123 31.38 -1.83 -1.82
C GLN A 123 29.88 -2.18 -1.99
N GLY A 124 29.00 -1.19 -1.98
CA GLY A 124 27.57 -1.33 -2.28
C GLY A 124 27.36 -1.58 -3.76
N SER A 125 27.62 -2.82 -4.18
CA SER A 125 27.26 -3.53 -5.41
C SER A 125 26.97 -2.70 -6.68
N HIS A 126 27.60 -3.12 -7.78
CA HIS A 126 27.18 -2.85 -9.15
C HIS A 126 25.67 -3.10 -9.30
N LEU A 127 24.87 -2.02 -9.34
CA LEU A 127 23.42 -2.16 -9.41
C LEU A 127 22.97 -2.36 -10.86
N PRO A 128 21.96 -3.21 -11.09
CA PRO A 128 21.35 -3.30 -12.40
C PRO A 128 20.80 -1.91 -12.78
N ASP A 129 21.04 -1.49 -14.02
CA ASP A 129 20.31 -0.36 -14.61
C ASP A 129 18.82 -0.71 -14.58
N TYR A 130 18.05 0.08 -13.85
CA TYR A 130 16.62 -0.14 -13.70
C TYR A 130 15.86 1.14 -14.05
N ALA A 131 14.67 0.96 -14.62
CA ALA A 131 13.80 2.05 -15.04
C ALA A 131 13.47 3.00 -13.87
N PRO A 132 13.07 4.26 -14.10
CA PRO A 132 12.67 5.14 -13.01
C PRO A 132 11.57 4.52 -12.13
N HIS A 133 11.75 4.56 -10.80
CA HIS A 133 10.75 4.10 -9.83
C HIS A 133 10.37 5.23 -8.87
N PRO A 134 9.09 5.33 -8.45
CA PRO A 134 8.69 6.22 -7.39
C PRO A 134 9.48 5.94 -6.11
N ALA A 135 9.89 6.99 -5.41
CA ALA A 135 10.67 6.85 -4.19
C ALA A 135 10.32 7.91 -3.15
N ILE A 136 10.47 7.55 -1.87
CA ILE A 136 10.52 8.50 -0.77
C ILE A 136 11.99 8.69 -0.43
N VAL A 137 12.47 9.93 -0.47
CA VAL A 137 13.88 10.24 -0.21
C VAL A 137 13.99 10.92 1.15
N LEU A 138 14.72 10.29 2.08
CA LEU A 138 15.03 10.84 3.40
C LEU A 138 16.42 11.47 3.38
N LYS A 139 16.55 12.70 3.87
CA LYS A 139 17.82 13.40 4.05
C LYS A 139 18.20 13.35 5.53
N MET A 140 19.42 12.91 5.84
CA MET A 140 19.89 12.84 7.23
C MET A 140 20.21 14.24 7.77
N GLU A 141 19.80 14.51 9.02
CA GLU A 141 19.99 15.78 9.72
C GLU A 141 21.20 15.79 10.68
N ASP A 142 22.21 14.95 10.41
CA ASP A 142 23.48 14.89 11.14
C ASP A 142 24.61 15.69 10.47
N GLY A 143 24.29 16.48 9.43
CA GLY A 143 25.27 17.24 8.66
C GLY A 143 26.05 16.42 7.64
N THR A 144 25.84 15.10 7.53
CA THR A 144 26.52 14.26 6.52
C THR A 144 26.05 14.55 5.09
N GLY A 145 24.85 15.12 4.94
CA GLY A 145 24.23 15.37 3.64
C GLY A 145 23.78 14.10 2.91
N LEU A 146 23.75 12.95 3.59
CA LEU A 146 23.33 11.68 3.02
C LEU A 146 21.83 11.66 2.70
N LEU A 147 21.51 11.10 1.54
CA LEU A 147 20.16 10.83 1.06
C LEU A 147 19.90 9.32 1.06
N LEU A 148 18.82 8.88 1.67
CA LEU A 148 18.37 7.49 1.64
C LEU A 148 17.08 7.39 0.80
N PRO A 149 17.17 6.97 -0.46
CA PRO A 149 15.99 6.69 -1.26
C PRO A 149 15.39 5.33 -0.89
N ILE A 150 14.10 5.34 -0.59
CA ILE A 150 13.28 4.14 -0.35
C ILE A 150 12.33 4.02 -1.54
N ILE A 151 12.56 3.01 -2.39
CA ILE A 151 11.71 2.72 -3.55
C ILE A 151 10.35 2.26 -3.05
N VAL A 152 9.28 2.86 -3.59
CA VAL A 152 7.89 2.61 -3.21
C VAL A 152 7.00 2.53 -4.44
N LEU A 153 5.75 2.13 -4.22
CA LEU A 153 4.71 2.28 -5.24
C LEU A 153 4.28 3.75 -5.36
N GLU A 154 3.63 4.06 -6.48
CA GLU A 154 3.18 5.43 -6.80
C GLU A 154 2.25 6.03 -5.73
N MET A 155 1.23 5.28 -5.31
CA MET A 155 0.20 5.79 -4.40
C MET A 155 0.74 6.27 -3.03
N PRO A 156 1.58 5.50 -2.30
CA PRO A 156 2.20 6.00 -1.07
C PRO A 156 3.02 7.29 -1.25
N SER A 157 3.72 7.43 -2.37
CA SER A 157 4.51 8.64 -2.68
C SER A 157 3.60 9.84 -2.93
N VAL A 158 2.56 9.66 -3.77
CA VAL A 158 1.55 10.70 -4.05
C VAL A 158 0.85 11.16 -2.77
N LEU A 159 0.42 10.23 -1.92
CA LEU A 159 -0.24 10.55 -0.65
C LEU A 159 0.69 11.24 0.35
N LEU A 160 1.99 10.92 0.33
CA LEU A 160 2.99 11.60 1.15
C LEU A 160 3.17 13.05 0.69
N MET A 161 3.34 13.26 -0.62
CA MET A 161 3.51 14.59 -1.20
C MET A 161 2.28 15.49 -0.97
N ALA A 162 1.07 14.91 -1.05
CA ALA A 162 -0.16 15.61 -0.68
C ALA A 162 -0.14 16.06 0.79
N ALA A 163 0.31 15.19 1.70
CA ALA A 163 0.41 15.53 3.13
C ALA A 163 1.44 16.62 3.41
N ILE A 164 2.65 16.52 2.83
CA ILE A 164 3.72 17.53 2.98
C ILE A 164 3.24 18.91 2.51
N ARG A 165 2.49 18.96 1.40
CA ARG A 165 1.92 20.21 0.87
C ARG A 165 0.60 20.63 1.52
N ASN A 166 0.14 19.92 2.56
CA ASN A 166 -1.13 20.17 3.23
C ASN A 166 -2.34 20.21 2.27
N VAL A 167 -2.31 19.38 1.21
CA VAL A 167 -3.42 19.24 0.26
C VAL A 167 -4.51 18.38 0.89
N GLN A 168 -5.72 18.93 0.97
CA GLN A 168 -6.88 18.21 1.50
C GLN A 168 -7.44 17.25 0.45
N ILE A 169 -7.59 15.99 0.84
CA ILE A 169 -8.20 14.95 0.02
C ILE A 169 -9.65 14.79 0.48
N ALA A 170 -10.60 14.77 -0.46
CA ALA A 170 -12.04 14.81 -0.17
C ALA A 170 -12.54 13.64 0.70
N ARG A 171 -11.83 12.51 0.71
CA ARG A 171 -12.13 11.34 1.53
C ARG A 171 -10.95 11.04 2.45
N PRO A 172 -11.20 10.57 3.69
CA PRO A 172 -10.13 10.18 4.60
C PRO A 172 -9.24 9.11 3.98
N THR A 173 -7.93 9.33 3.98
CA THR A 173 -6.96 8.31 3.59
C THR A 173 -6.78 7.27 4.70
N MET A 174 -6.27 6.08 4.39
CA MET A 174 -5.97 5.08 5.42
C MET A 174 -5.05 5.65 6.53
N TYR A 175 -4.13 6.56 6.19
CA TYR A 175 -3.22 7.18 7.15
C TYR A 175 -3.94 8.14 8.11
N GLN A 176 -4.96 8.85 7.63
CA GLN A 176 -5.82 9.67 8.49
C GLN A 176 -6.69 8.81 9.38
N VAL A 177 -7.29 7.74 8.82
CA VAL A 177 -8.10 6.78 9.59
C VAL A 177 -7.26 6.14 10.70
N VAL A 178 -6.04 5.68 10.40
CA VAL A 178 -5.14 5.11 11.42
C VAL A 178 -4.78 6.12 12.49
N ARG A 179 -4.46 7.37 12.12
CA ARG A 179 -4.19 8.43 13.10
C ARG A 179 -5.40 8.69 14.02
N GLU A 180 -6.60 8.82 13.46
CA GLU A 180 -7.82 9.01 14.25
C GLU A 180 -8.13 7.82 15.16
N MET A 181 -7.85 6.59 14.70
CA MET A 181 -7.98 5.40 15.54
C MET A 181 -7.02 5.42 16.72
N ILE A 182 -5.75 5.78 16.49
CA ILE A 182 -4.73 5.92 17.54
C ILE A 182 -5.18 6.95 18.58
N ASP A 183 -5.61 8.13 18.12
CA ASP A 183 -6.08 9.21 18.98
C ASP A 183 -7.30 8.76 19.82
N LYS A 184 -8.29 8.11 19.21
CA LYS A 184 -9.50 7.59 19.89
C LYS A 184 -9.22 6.45 20.87
N MET A 185 -8.12 5.73 20.69
CA MET A 185 -7.69 4.67 21.61
C MET A 185 -6.90 5.22 22.81
N GLY A 186 -6.71 6.53 22.92
CA GLY A 186 -5.97 7.16 24.03
C GLY A 186 -4.45 7.06 23.88
N TYR A 187 -3.96 6.93 22.64
CA TYR A 187 -2.54 6.93 22.31
C TYR A 187 -2.17 8.13 21.44
N LYS A 188 -0.89 8.47 21.44
CA LYS A 188 -0.27 9.43 20.53
C LYS A 188 0.89 8.77 19.80
N VAL A 189 1.07 9.11 18.53
CA VAL A 189 2.29 8.73 17.82
C VAL A 189 3.46 9.50 18.42
N LYS A 190 4.55 8.80 18.78
CA LYS A 190 5.78 9.39 19.33
C LYS A 190 6.79 9.69 18.23
N LEU A 191 7.15 8.69 17.43
CA LEU A 191 8.12 8.78 16.34
C LEU A 191 8.05 7.55 15.43
N VAL A 192 8.75 7.61 14.30
CA VAL A 192 8.98 6.47 13.40
C VAL A 192 10.47 6.23 13.23
N ARG A 193 10.90 4.97 13.22
CA ARG A 193 12.28 4.56 12.91
C ARG A 193 12.33 3.66 11.69
N VAL A 194 13.15 4.00 10.70
CA VAL A 194 13.61 3.05 9.67
C VAL A 194 14.80 2.29 10.25
N THR A 195 14.63 0.98 10.47
CA THR A 195 15.48 0.22 11.39
C THR A 195 16.57 -0.58 10.69
N LYS A 196 16.20 -1.36 9.69
CA LYS A 196 17.11 -2.29 9.01
C LYS A 196 16.65 -2.54 7.58
N ARG A 197 17.52 -3.18 6.81
CA ARG A 197 17.23 -3.68 5.47
C ARG A 197 17.64 -5.14 5.38
N ILE A 198 16.75 -5.97 4.84
CA ILE A 198 16.96 -7.41 4.65
C ILE A 198 16.49 -7.76 3.24
N HIS A 199 17.35 -8.37 2.43
CA HIS A 199 17.04 -8.75 1.04
C HIS A 199 16.38 -7.61 0.25
N GLU A 200 17.02 -6.45 0.20
CA GLU A 200 16.55 -5.23 -0.47
C GLU A 200 15.30 -4.55 0.14
N ALA A 201 14.65 -5.16 1.13
CA ALA A 201 13.45 -4.62 1.79
C ALA A 201 13.81 -3.88 3.08
N TYR A 202 13.40 -2.62 3.16
CA TYR A 202 13.53 -1.78 4.35
C TYR A 202 12.39 -2.05 5.35
N PHE A 203 12.71 -2.03 6.63
CA PHE A 203 11.77 -2.20 7.74
C PHE A 203 11.67 -0.91 8.54
N ALA A 204 10.48 -0.62 9.07
CA ALA A 204 10.26 0.53 9.92
C ALA A 204 9.38 0.18 11.12
N ARG A 205 9.58 0.87 12.23
CA ARG A 205 8.74 0.77 13.42
C ARG A 205 8.07 2.10 13.74
N LEU A 206 6.77 2.03 13.99
CA LEU A 206 5.96 3.11 14.52
C LEU A 206 5.89 2.97 16.04
N TYR A 207 6.24 4.04 16.76
CA TYR A 207 6.19 4.06 18.21
C TYR A 207 5.04 4.93 18.68
N LEU A 208 4.22 4.37 19.57
CA LEU A 208 3.11 5.05 20.22
C LEU A 208 3.40 5.17 21.72
N THR A 209 2.82 6.19 22.33
CA THR A 209 2.79 6.35 23.79
C THR A 209 1.37 6.61 24.23
N LYS A 210 1.02 6.23 25.45
CA LYS A 210 -0.27 6.56 26.01
C LYS A 210 -0.34 8.06 26.30
N VAL A 211 -1.51 8.66 26.18
CA VAL A 211 -1.66 10.11 26.41
C VAL A 211 -1.35 10.47 27.86
N ASP A 212 -1.73 9.60 28.81
CA ASP A 212 -1.58 9.82 30.26
C ASP A 212 -0.31 9.19 30.85
N ASP A 213 0.44 8.42 30.07
CA ASP A 213 1.65 7.72 30.51
C ASP A 213 2.66 7.59 29.36
N GLU A 214 3.72 8.38 29.42
CA GLU A 214 4.79 8.36 28.41
C GLU A 214 5.80 7.22 28.61
N THR A 215 5.74 6.51 29.75
CA THR A 215 6.62 5.38 30.04
C THR A 215 6.18 4.11 29.31
N GLU A 216 4.88 3.94 29.09
CA GLU A 216 4.33 2.87 28.25
C GLU A 216 4.51 3.21 26.76
N CYS A 217 5.49 2.56 26.13
CA CYS A 217 5.71 2.67 24.69
C CYS A 217 5.33 1.38 23.96
N LEU A 218 4.37 1.50 23.02
CA LEU A 218 4.01 0.43 22.10
C LEU A 218 4.74 0.60 20.78
N SER A 219 5.12 -0.49 20.14
CA SER A 219 5.73 -0.46 18.81
C SER A 219 5.02 -1.37 17.82
N PHE A 220 4.91 -0.92 16.58
CA PHE A 220 4.32 -1.66 15.47
C PHE A 220 5.30 -1.74 14.31
N ASP A 221 5.52 -2.94 13.78
CA ASP A 221 6.30 -3.13 12.56
C ASP A 221 5.44 -2.73 11.35
N LEU A 222 5.98 -1.87 10.50
CA LEU A 222 5.31 -1.32 9.32
C LEU A 222 6.29 -1.23 8.15
N ARG A 223 5.74 -1.21 6.94
CA ARG A 223 6.53 -0.79 5.78
C ARG A 223 6.94 0.68 5.96
N PRO A 224 8.17 1.08 5.57
CA PRO A 224 8.63 2.45 5.71
C PRO A 224 7.69 3.48 5.09
N SER A 225 7.14 3.19 3.90
CA SER A 225 6.20 4.09 3.22
C SER A 225 4.97 4.43 4.06
N ASP A 226 4.43 3.45 4.79
CA ASP A 226 3.24 3.61 5.60
C ASP A 226 3.58 4.33 6.91
N ALA A 227 4.67 3.93 7.56
CA ALA A 227 5.15 4.56 8.78
C ALA A 227 5.46 6.06 8.56
N ILE A 228 6.19 6.39 7.49
CA ILE A 228 6.52 7.78 7.12
C ILE A 228 5.25 8.60 6.84
N ASN A 229 4.28 8.02 6.13
CA ASN A 229 3.01 8.70 5.85
C ASN A 229 2.19 9.02 7.10
N ILE A 230 2.23 8.13 8.11
CA ILE A 230 1.63 8.36 9.43
C ILE A 230 2.42 9.45 10.17
N ALA A 231 3.76 9.37 10.17
CA ALA A 231 4.62 10.30 10.87
C ALA A 231 4.42 11.76 10.42
N VAL A 232 4.36 12.00 9.11
CA VAL A 232 4.14 13.34 8.55
C VAL A 232 2.78 13.91 8.97
N ARG A 233 1.73 13.09 8.98
CA ARG A 233 0.38 13.54 9.37
C ARG A 233 0.23 13.77 10.87
N SER A 234 0.99 13.01 11.66
CA SER A 234 1.07 13.17 13.12
C SER A 234 2.09 14.23 13.54
N LYS A 235 2.87 14.79 12.60
CA LYS A 235 3.93 15.78 12.85
C LYS A 235 4.97 15.30 13.87
N VAL A 236 5.41 14.06 13.73
CA VAL A 236 6.41 13.45 14.60
C VAL A 236 7.74 13.22 13.88
N PRO A 237 8.86 13.05 14.61
CA PRO A 237 10.16 12.77 14.01
C PRO A 237 10.19 11.47 13.21
N ILE A 238 10.94 11.49 12.11
CA ILE A 238 11.31 10.31 11.33
C ILE A 238 12.80 10.11 11.52
N GLN A 239 13.15 8.96 12.08
CA GLN A 239 14.52 8.59 12.40
C GLN A 239 14.99 7.43 11.53
N VAL A 240 16.28 7.41 11.20
CA VAL A 240 16.91 6.33 10.44
C VAL A 240 18.06 5.77 11.23
N ASN A 241 18.23 4.46 11.22
CA ASN A 241 19.39 3.82 11.83
C ASN A 241 20.68 4.31 11.15
N LYS A 242 21.66 4.75 11.93
CA LYS A 242 22.92 5.35 11.42
C LYS A 242 23.71 4.39 10.55
N PHE A 243 23.77 3.11 10.92
CA PHE A 243 24.48 2.10 10.12
C PHE A 243 23.81 1.95 8.75
N LEU A 244 22.48 1.86 8.73
CA LEU A 244 21.69 1.81 7.49
C LEU A 244 21.87 3.07 6.63
N ALA A 245 21.79 4.25 7.25
CA ALA A 245 21.98 5.52 6.56
C ALA A 245 23.37 5.63 5.94
N TYR A 246 24.40 5.15 6.63
CA TYR A 246 25.76 5.14 6.10
C TYR A 246 25.97 4.07 5.03
N SER A 247 25.43 2.86 5.22
CA SER A 247 25.64 1.74 4.30
C SER A 247 24.94 1.95 2.96
N ASP A 248 23.70 2.42 2.98
CA ASP A 248 22.80 2.48 1.81
C ASP A 248 22.53 3.93 1.36
N GLY A 249 23.00 4.91 2.13
CA GLY A 249 22.86 6.31 1.79
C GLY A 249 23.67 6.71 0.56
N MET A 250 23.24 7.79 -0.06
CA MET A 250 23.82 8.37 -1.26
C MET A 250 24.29 9.80 -0.97
N LYS A 251 25.42 10.17 -1.57
CA LYS A 251 25.96 11.53 -1.55
C LYS A 251 25.62 12.23 -2.84
N ILE A 252 25.21 13.48 -2.75
CA ILE A 252 25.01 14.33 -3.93
C ILE A 252 26.38 14.56 -4.56
N VAL A 253 26.53 14.18 -5.83
CA VAL A 253 27.70 14.52 -6.64
C VAL A 253 27.34 15.81 -7.34
N GLU A 254 28.12 16.86 -7.12
CA GLU A 254 27.84 18.20 -7.62
C GLU A 254 27.38 18.16 -9.08
N SER A 255 26.16 18.66 -9.34
CA SER A 255 25.83 19.17 -10.65
C SER A 255 26.78 20.33 -10.90
N ALA A 256 27.67 20.21 -11.87
CA ALA A 256 28.51 21.31 -12.31
C ALA A 256 27.68 22.61 -12.31
N LYS A 257 28.18 23.65 -11.63
CA LYS A 257 27.63 25.01 -11.73
C LYS A 257 27.34 25.28 -13.21
N PRO A 258 26.22 25.95 -13.56
CA PRO A 258 26.03 26.39 -14.94
C PRO A 258 27.09 27.45 -15.21
N SER A 259 28.24 27.03 -15.69
CA SER A 259 29.21 27.93 -16.30
C SER A 259 28.56 28.42 -17.59
N LEU A 260 28.26 29.71 -17.63
CA LEU A 260 28.12 30.40 -18.90
C LEU A 260 29.44 30.23 -19.64
N GLN A 261 29.47 29.36 -20.65
CA GLN A 261 30.23 29.52 -21.91
C GLN A 261 30.10 28.26 -22.76
N GLY A 262 29.47 28.41 -23.93
CA GLY A 262 29.33 27.42 -25.00
C GLY A 262 28.02 27.63 -25.74
N PRO A 263 28.00 27.79 -27.08
CA PRO A 263 26.75 27.97 -27.81
C PRO A 263 25.90 26.72 -27.62
N ALA A 264 24.69 26.94 -27.10
CA ALA A 264 23.74 25.89 -26.78
C ALA A 264 23.28 25.17 -28.06
N THR A 265 23.73 23.94 -28.26
CA THR A 265 23.16 23.03 -29.27
C THR A 265 22.84 21.63 -28.75
N ASP A 266 22.79 21.40 -27.43
CA ASP A 266 22.52 20.03 -26.91
C ASP A 266 21.53 19.92 -25.74
N GLY A 267 20.88 21.03 -25.35
CA GLY A 267 19.88 21.05 -24.27
C GLY A 267 18.42 21.13 -24.73
N LEU A 268 18.18 21.28 -26.04
CA LEU A 268 16.83 21.43 -26.61
C LEU A 268 16.23 20.11 -27.10
N ILE A 269 17.03 19.05 -27.23
CA ILE A 269 16.63 17.84 -27.96
C ILE A 269 15.48 17.08 -27.28
N PHE A 270 15.31 17.16 -25.95
CA PHE A 270 14.27 16.36 -25.28
C PHE A 270 12.91 17.07 -25.10
N LYS A 271 12.87 18.41 -25.11
CA LYS A 271 11.61 19.17 -25.03
C LYS A 271 11.01 19.49 -26.40
N GLU A 272 11.80 19.31 -27.46
CA GLU A 272 11.38 19.60 -28.83
C GLU A 272 10.74 18.37 -29.51
N LEU A 273 10.99 17.15 -29.02
CA LEU A 273 10.38 15.92 -29.54
C LEU A 273 8.88 15.78 -29.20
N ASP A 274 8.42 16.40 -28.11
CA ASP A 274 6.99 16.42 -27.73
C ASP A 274 6.25 17.68 -28.23
N ARG A 275 6.94 18.62 -28.89
CA ARG A 275 6.28 19.69 -29.62
C ARG A 275 5.83 19.16 -30.97
N PRO A 276 4.54 19.27 -31.36
CA PRO A 276 4.14 18.87 -32.69
C PRO A 276 4.94 19.73 -33.68
N SER A 277 5.71 19.08 -34.56
CA SER A 277 6.55 19.75 -35.58
C SER A 277 5.73 20.54 -36.61
N GLY A 278 4.40 20.65 -36.42
CA GLY A 278 3.45 21.20 -37.39
C GLY A 278 3.32 20.38 -38.66
N GLN A 279 4.18 19.37 -38.85
CA GLN A 279 4.20 18.53 -40.03
C GLN A 279 3.25 17.34 -39.89
N PRO A 280 2.52 16.96 -40.96
CA PRO A 280 1.64 15.79 -40.92
C PRO A 280 2.46 14.48 -40.76
N CYS A 281 2.64 13.99 -39.54
CA CYS A 281 3.25 12.67 -39.31
C CYS A 281 2.24 11.52 -39.57
N VAL A 282 2.77 10.34 -39.87
CA VAL A 282 1.96 9.15 -40.23
C VAL A 282 1.14 8.68 -39.01
N GLU A 283 1.72 8.78 -37.83
CA GLU A 283 1.12 8.47 -36.54
C GLU A 283 -0.12 9.34 -36.28
N THR A 284 -0.04 10.64 -36.61
CA THR A 284 -1.19 11.56 -36.50
C THR A 284 -2.31 11.17 -37.48
N LYS A 285 -1.97 10.75 -38.70
CA LYS A 285 -2.97 10.26 -39.67
C LYS A 285 -3.64 8.99 -39.16
N GLU A 286 -2.87 8.04 -38.63
CA GLU A 286 -3.39 6.80 -38.05
C GLU A 286 -4.32 7.09 -36.86
N PHE A 287 -3.88 7.95 -35.94
CA PHE A 287 -4.66 8.38 -34.79
C PHE A 287 -5.99 9.03 -35.20
N ASN A 288 -5.98 9.91 -36.19
CA ASN A 288 -7.19 10.56 -36.69
C ASN A 288 -8.18 9.56 -37.32
N LEU A 289 -7.69 8.56 -38.06
CA LEU A 289 -8.54 7.50 -38.63
C LEU A 289 -9.19 6.65 -37.54
N VAL A 290 -8.43 6.26 -36.52
CA VAL A 290 -8.94 5.50 -35.36
C VAL A 290 -9.97 6.31 -34.57
N ARG A 291 -9.68 7.60 -34.31
CA ARG A 291 -10.58 8.51 -33.60
C ARG A 291 -11.91 8.66 -34.35
N ASN A 292 -11.87 8.91 -35.66
CA ASN A 292 -13.07 9.07 -36.48
C ASN A 292 -13.89 7.78 -36.58
N MET A 293 -13.21 6.63 -36.67
CA MET A 293 -13.86 5.32 -36.62
C MET A 293 -14.59 5.11 -35.29
N LEU A 294 -13.96 5.46 -34.15
CA LEU A 294 -14.56 5.31 -32.82
C LEU A 294 -15.76 6.24 -32.62
N ILE A 295 -15.65 7.50 -33.05
CA ILE A 295 -16.78 8.46 -33.02
C ILE A 295 -17.96 7.93 -33.84
N ALA A 296 -17.71 7.48 -35.08
CA ALA A 296 -18.75 6.94 -35.94
C ALA A 296 -19.39 5.65 -35.36
N ALA A 297 -18.61 4.82 -34.65
CA ALA A 297 -19.13 3.64 -33.98
C ALA A 297 -20.03 3.99 -32.79
N VAL A 298 -19.64 4.98 -31.97
CA VAL A 298 -20.44 5.47 -30.83
C VAL A 298 -21.73 6.15 -31.30
N GLU A 299 -21.69 6.84 -32.43
CA GLU A 299 -22.84 7.49 -33.06
C GLU A 299 -23.68 6.54 -33.94
N GLU A 300 -23.41 5.23 -33.91
CA GLU A 300 -24.11 4.20 -34.70
C GLU A 300 -24.07 4.40 -36.23
N ARG A 301 -23.13 5.21 -36.74
CA ARG A 301 -22.86 5.42 -38.16
C ARG A 301 -21.94 4.32 -38.72
N TYR A 302 -22.43 3.08 -38.75
CA TYR A 302 -21.62 1.90 -39.06
C TYR A 302 -21.02 1.90 -40.48
N ARG A 303 -21.68 2.52 -41.47
CA ARG A 303 -21.12 2.65 -42.84
C ARG A 303 -19.86 3.52 -42.85
N ASP A 304 -19.88 4.64 -42.11
CA ASP A 304 -18.74 5.54 -42.03
C ASP A 304 -17.61 4.90 -41.22
N ALA A 305 -17.94 4.21 -40.12
CA ALA A 305 -16.97 3.44 -39.34
C ALA A 305 -16.26 2.37 -40.19
N ALA A 306 -16.98 1.68 -41.08
CA ALA A 306 -16.39 0.73 -42.03
C ALA A 306 -15.44 1.43 -43.02
N GLN A 307 -15.84 2.56 -43.59
CA GLN A 307 -14.97 3.35 -44.48
C GLN A 307 -13.68 3.82 -43.78
N TRP A 308 -13.76 4.24 -42.52
CA TRP A 308 -12.58 4.63 -41.74
C TRP A 308 -11.66 3.43 -41.44
N ARG A 309 -12.24 2.26 -41.17
CA ARG A 309 -11.49 0.99 -40.99
C ARG A 309 -10.74 0.59 -42.26
N ASP A 310 -11.38 0.69 -43.42
CA ASP A 310 -10.76 0.31 -44.70
C ASP A 310 -9.60 1.26 -45.02
N LYS A 311 -9.77 2.57 -44.79
CA LYS A 311 -8.70 3.58 -44.93
C LYS A 311 -7.54 3.32 -43.97
N LEU A 312 -7.82 2.94 -42.72
CA LEU A 312 -6.79 2.57 -41.74
C LEU A 312 -6.02 1.31 -42.17
N THR A 313 -6.72 0.31 -42.69
CA THR A 313 -6.13 -0.93 -43.19
C THR A 313 -5.22 -0.67 -44.39
N GLN A 314 -5.66 0.20 -45.32
CA GLN A 314 -4.86 0.63 -46.46
C GLN A 314 -3.61 1.43 -46.04
N LEU A 315 -3.71 2.25 -44.99
CA LEU A 315 -2.56 2.99 -44.45
C LEU A 315 -1.54 2.04 -43.82
N ARG A 316 -1.99 1.04 -43.06
CA ARG A 316 -1.13 0.03 -42.43
C ARG A 316 -0.51 -0.94 -43.44
N SER A 317 -1.23 -1.31 -44.50
CA SER A 317 -0.68 -2.20 -45.54
C SER A 317 0.44 -1.54 -46.33
N LYS A 318 0.35 -0.24 -46.61
CA LYS A 318 1.43 0.55 -47.22
C LYS A 318 2.69 0.65 -46.34
N ARG A 319 2.53 0.60 -45.00
CA ARG A 319 3.65 0.63 -44.04
C ARG A 319 4.43 -0.68 -44.00
N ASN A 320 3.77 -1.82 -44.21
CA ASN A 320 4.44 -3.13 -44.16
C ASN A 320 5.29 -3.45 -45.40
N TRP A 321 5.34 -2.56 -46.40
CA TRP A 321 6.08 -2.71 -47.66
C TRP A 321 7.22 -1.68 -47.82
N ALA A 322 7.45 -0.82 -46.83
CA ALA A 322 8.50 0.21 -46.80
C ALA A 322 9.38 -0.01 -45.58
#